data_AF-A0A183B0E0-F1
#
_entry.id   AF-A0A183B0E0-F1
#
_cell.length_a   1.000
_cell.length_b   1.000
_cell.length_c   1.000
_cell.angle_alpha   90.00
_cell.angle_beta   90.00
_cell.angle_gamma   90.00
#
_symmetry.space_group_name_H-M   'P 1'
#
loop_
_entity.id
_entity.type
_entity.pdbx_description
1 polymer ?
#
loop_
_entity_poly.entity_id
_entity_poly.type
_entity_poly.pdbx_seq_one_letter_code
_entity_poly.pdbx_strand_id
1 'polypeptide(L)'
;LEKLEDEIREDYLFSVKKAIVDFVLRESADKLPSMTEKQKICDMTDDECKPPEHRKELEIVPKPWHSSFVAAHRFCQRHLFVTNACMLQVLDLWHTSFANLRLIDIEELYSKPSAIELTAFQQICTKHIEAAKERLLKKWLNEVQNIFYQGNKKKLIPNNDDSGKLEAYYRCARIGFNARL
;
A
#
# COMPACT_ATOMS: atom_id res chain seq x y z
N LEU A 1 63.92 -6.68 7.19
CA LEU A 1 63.42 -5.58 6.33
C LEU A 1 62.59 -6.17 5.19
N GLU A 2 63.13 -7.11 4.40
CA GLU A 2 62.37 -7.79 3.32
C GLU A 2 61.07 -8.45 3.77
N LYS A 3 61.07 -9.21 4.86
CA LYS A 3 59.84 -9.84 5.40
C LYS A 3 58.71 -8.86 5.73
N LEU A 4 59.06 -7.68 6.24
CA LEU A 4 58.07 -6.65 6.59
C LEU A 4 57.52 -5.99 5.33
N GLU A 5 58.36 -5.82 4.31
CA GLU A 5 57.92 -5.29 3.01
C GLU A 5 56.96 -6.24 2.30
N ASP A 6 57.20 -7.55 2.40
CA ASP A 6 56.30 -8.57 1.86
C ASP A 6 54.95 -8.59 2.58
N GLU A 7 54.95 -8.50 3.91
CA GLU A 7 53.73 -8.42 4.74
C GLU A 7 52.89 -7.17 4.40
N ILE A 8 53.54 -6.00 4.29
CA ILE A 8 52.86 -4.75 3.90
C ILE A 8 52.27 -4.85 2.49
N ARG A 9 52.97 -5.51 1.56
CA ARG A 9 52.51 -5.68 0.18
C ARG A 9 51.30 -6.60 0.11
N GLU A 10 51.31 -7.69 0.89
CA GLU A 10 50.17 -8.61 0.99
C GLU A 10 48.94 -7.95 1.60
N ASP A 11 49.10 -7.19 2.68
CA ASP A 11 48.00 -6.46 3.33
C ASP A 11 47.39 -5.40 2.42
N TYR A 12 48.23 -4.67 1.68
CA TYR A 12 47.76 -3.70 0.68
C TYR A 12 46.96 -4.41 -0.42
N LEU A 13 47.50 -5.50 -0.97
CA LEU A 13 46.85 -6.23 -2.06
C LEU A 13 45.54 -6.87 -1.60
N PHE A 14 45.49 -7.39 -0.38
CA PHE A 14 44.27 -7.92 0.23
C PHE A 14 43.22 -6.82 0.44
N SER A 15 43.63 -5.66 0.96
CA SER A 15 42.75 -4.51 1.18
C SER A 15 42.14 -4.00 -0.13
N VAL A 16 42.93 -3.91 -1.20
CA VAL A 16 42.44 -3.50 -2.53
C VAL A 16 41.45 -4.53 -3.09
N LYS A 17 41.77 -5.83 -3.01
CA LYS A 17 40.86 -6.89 -3.47
C LYS A 17 39.53 -6.87 -2.71
N LYS A 18 39.59 -6.69 -1.39
CA LYS A 18 38.40 -6.56 -0.53
C LYS A 18 37.55 -5.35 -0.93
N ALA A 19 38.18 -4.19 -1.12
CA ALA A 19 37.47 -2.97 -1.51
C ALA A 19 36.76 -3.11 -2.88
N ILE A 20 37.39 -3.79 -3.85
CA ILE A 20 36.77 -4.07 -5.16
C ILE A 20 35.56 -4.99 -5.01
N VAL A 21 35.68 -6.06 -4.22
CA VAL A 21 34.56 -6.99 -3.96
C VAL A 21 33.41 -6.27 -3.27
N ASP A 22 33.70 -5.48 -2.24
CA ASP A 22 32.70 -4.70 -1.50
C ASP A 22 32.01 -3.67 -2.41
N PHE A 23 32.73 -3.04 -3.33
CA PHE A 23 32.16 -2.11 -4.30
C PHE A 23 31.17 -2.80 -5.26
N VAL A 24 31.58 -3.93 -5.86
CA VAL A 24 30.73 -4.69 -6.79
C VAL A 24 29.50 -5.25 -6.09
N LEU A 25 29.65 -5.76 -4.86
CA LEU A 25 28.54 -6.29 -4.08
C LEU A 25 27.53 -5.19 -3.71
N ARG A 26 27.98 -3.99 -3.34
CA ARG A 26 27.07 -2.84 -3.07
C ARG A 26 26.29 -2.42 -4.30
N GLU A 27 26.94 -2.29 -5.45
CA GLU A 27 26.25 -1.89 -6.69
C GLU A 27 25.19 -2.94 -7.14
N SER A 28 25.41 -4.22 -6.80
CA SER A 28 24.42 -5.28 -7.04
C SER A 28 23.24 -5.22 -6.08
N ALA A 29 23.45 -4.78 -4.83
CA ALA A 29 22.40 -4.63 -3.82
C ALA A 29 21.53 -3.40 -4.09
N ASP A 30 22.09 -2.31 -4.61
CA ASP A 30 21.36 -1.07 -4.93
C ASP A 30 20.42 -1.22 -6.14
N LYS A 31 20.61 -2.24 -6.97
CA LYS A 31 19.71 -2.58 -8.10
C LYS A 31 18.49 -3.40 -7.68
N LEU A 32 18.38 -3.84 -6.43
CA LEU A 32 17.20 -4.49 -5.89
C LEU A 32 16.34 -3.43 -5.17
N PRO A 33 15.09 -3.18 -5.62
CA PRO A 33 14.29 -2.07 -5.08
C PRO A 33 13.98 -2.30 -3.60
N SER A 34 14.49 -1.39 -2.77
CA SER A 34 14.01 -1.02 -1.45
C SER A 34 13.65 -2.17 -0.49
N MET A 35 14.63 -2.72 0.23
CA MET A 35 14.40 -3.30 1.57
C MET A 35 15.67 -3.41 2.45
N THR A 36 16.80 -2.84 2.03
CA THR A 36 18.12 -3.10 2.67
C THR A 36 18.81 -1.85 3.22
N GLU A 37 18.17 -0.68 3.18
CA GLU A 37 18.74 0.59 3.66
C GLU A 37 18.81 0.71 5.20
N LYS A 38 18.38 -0.33 5.92
CA LYS A 38 18.55 -0.47 7.38
C LYS A 38 19.47 -1.62 7.79
N GLN A 39 20.15 -2.27 6.85
CA GLN A 39 21.26 -3.14 7.20
C GLN A 39 22.49 -2.23 7.39
N LYS A 40 22.49 -1.47 8.50
CA LYS A 40 23.72 -0.96 9.07
C LYS A 40 24.69 -2.13 9.06
N ILE A 41 25.86 -1.91 8.49
CA ILE A 41 27.00 -2.82 8.59
C ILE A 41 27.27 -2.93 10.08
N CYS A 42 26.70 -3.97 10.68
CA CYS A 42 26.96 -4.33 12.05
C CYS A 42 28.31 -5.03 12.02
N ASP A 43 29.36 -4.31 12.40
CA ASP A 43 30.56 -4.97 12.87
C ASP A 43 30.12 -5.95 13.97
N MET A 44 30.56 -7.19 13.85
CA MET A 44 30.13 -8.36 14.63
C MET A 44 30.47 -8.27 16.15
N THR A 45 30.80 -7.08 16.65
CA THR A 45 31.25 -6.81 18.01
C THR A 45 30.24 -6.04 18.86
N ASP A 46 29.15 -5.51 18.28
CA ASP A 46 28.16 -4.73 19.03
C ASP A 46 26.95 -5.55 19.47
N ASP A 47 26.74 -5.60 20.79
CA ASP A 47 25.64 -6.29 21.48
C ASP A 47 24.24 -5.77 21.08
N GLU A 48 24.18 -4.61 20.41
CA GLU A 48 22.93 -4.02 19.87
C GLU A 48 22.40 -4.71 18.60
N CYS A 49 23.19 -5.59 17.96
CA CYS A 49 22.78 -6.24 16.71
C CYS A 49 22.18 -7.64 16.91
N LYS A 50 22.06 -8.09 18.15
CA LYS A 50 21.35 -9.34 18.47
C LYS A 50 19.84 -9.11 18.38
N PRO A 51 19.10 -9.93 17.62
CA PRO A 51 17.65 -9.85 17.64
C PRO A 51 17.13 -10.09 19.07
N PRO A 52 15.99 -9.47 19.44
CA PRO A 52 15.39 -9.64 20.74
C PRO A 52 15.25 -11.12 21.13
N GLU A 53 15.21 -11.41 22.43
CA GLU A 53 15.24 -12.79 22.93
C GLU A 53 14.09 -13.69 22.42
N HIS A 54 12.98 -13.07 22.04
CA HIS A 54 11.80 -13.71 21.43
C HIS A 54 11.88 -13.87 19.90
N ARG A 55 12.99 -13.45 19.28
CA ARG A 55 13.24 -13.41 17.83
C ARG A 55 14.59 -14.05 17.46
N LYS A 56 15.09 -14.97 18.30
CA LYS A 56 16.36 -15.69 18.09
C LYS A 56 16.39 -16.43 16.74
N GLU A 57 15.23 -16.81 16.21
CA GLU A 57 15.09 -17.42 14.88
C GLU A 57 15.53 -16.51 13.72
N LEU A 58 15.72 -15.20 13.95
CA LEU A 58 16.26 -14.25 12.97
C LEU A 58 17.78 -14.35 12.78
N GLU A 59 18.51 -14.94 13.73
CA GLU A 59 19.97 -15.17 13.63
C GLU A 59 20.32 -16.29 12.63
N ILE A 60 19.35 -17.16 12.31
CA ILE A 60 19.57 -18.33 11.47
C ILE A 60 19.67 -17.91 10.00
N VAL A 61 20.85 -18.07 9.41
CA VAL A 61 21.13 -17.85 7.98
C VAL A 61 21.67 -19.15 7.36
N PRO A 62 21.14 -19.61 6.21
CA PRO A 62 20.04 -19.03 5.45
C PRO A 62 18.68 -19.27 6.10
N LYS A 63 17.80 -18.27 6.03
CA LYS A 63 16.47 -18.27 6.65
C LYS A 63 15.60 -19.39 6.05
N PRO A 64 15.24 -20.44 6.81
CA PRO A 64 14.53 -21.60 6.26
C PRO A 64 13.12 -21.26 5.76
N TRP A 65 12.49 -20.22 6.30
CA TRP A 65 11.17 -19.73 5.94
C TRP A 65 11.17 -18.72 4.78
N HIS A 66 12.34 -18.31 4.29
CA HIS A 66 12.42 -17.24 3.29
C HIS A 66 11.71 -17.62 1.98
N SER A 67 11.91 -18.86 1.50
CA SER A 67 11.24 -19.36 0.30
C SER A 67 9.72 -19.40 0.45
N SER A 68 9.22 -19.89 1.59
CA SER A 68 7.80 -19.91 1.93
C SER A 68 7.21 -18.50 2.04
N PHE A 69 7.92 -17.58 2.68
CA PHE A 69 7.51 -16.17 2.79
C PHE A 69 7.44 -15.50 1.41
N VAL A 70 8.46 -15.67 0.57
CA VAL A 70 8.48 -15.11 -0.79
C VAL A 70 7.34 -15.71 -1.63
N ALA A 71 7.06 -17.01 -1.50
CA ALA A 71 5.95 -17.66 -2.19
C ALA A 71 4.59 -17.12 -1.72
N ALA A 72 4.38 -17.01 -0.41
CA ALA A 72 3.16 -16.45 0.17
C ALA A 72 2.98 -14.96 -0.21
N HIS A 73 4.06 -14.17 -0.16
CA HIS A 73 4.04 -12.77 -0.58
C HIS A 73 3.65 -12.61 -2.06
N ARG A 74 4.25 -13.41 -2.96
CA ARG A 74 3.87 -13.45 -4.37
C ARG A 74 2.44 -13.93 -4.59
N PHE A 75 1.93 -14.82 -3.73
CA PHE A 75 0.53 -15.24 -3.76
C PHE A 75 -0.38 -14.07 -3.35
N CYS A 76 -0.12 -13.43 -2.21
CA CYS A 76 -0.86 -12.26 -1.76
C CYS A 76 -0.83 -11.14 -2.79
N GLN A 77 0.32 -10.79 -3.38
CA GLN A 77 0.40 -9.76 -4.42
C GLN A 77 -0.44 -10.07 -5.66
N ARG A 78 -0.61 -11.35 -6.00
CA ARG A 78 -1.39 -11.78 -7.18
C ARG A 78 -2.89 -11.92 -6.90
N HIS A 79 -3.28 -12.19 -5.66
CA HIS A 79 -4.66 -12.55 -5.29
C HIS A 79 -5.34 -11.53 -4.38
N LEU A 80 -4.58 -10.68 -3.68
CA LEU A 80 -5.10 -9.63 -2.80
C LEU A 80 -5.33 -8.36 -3.61
N PHE A 81 -6.51 -8.27 -4.21
CA PHE A 81 -6.92 -7.10 -5.00
C PHE A 81 -7.13 -5.82 -4.17
N VAL A 82 -7.15 -5.92 -2.84
CA VAL A 82 -7.25 -4.77 -1.90
C VAL A 82 -6.07 -3.81 -2.06
N THR A 83 -4.88 -4.31 -2.39
CA THR A 83 -3.68 -3.47 -2.57
C THR A 83 -3.59 -2.84 -3.95
N ASN A 84 -4.63 -2.99 -4.78
CA ASN A 84 -4.65 -2.37 -6.09
C ASN A 84 -4.74 -0.84 -5.97
N ALA A 85 -3.89 -0.12 -6.70
CA ALA A 85 -3.86 1.34 -6.71
C ALA A 85 -5.23 1.97 -7.06
N CYS A 86 -6.07 1.29 -7.84
CA CYS A 86 -7.42 1.75 -8.15
C CYS A 86 -8.33 1.76 -6.92
N MET A 87 -8.29 0.73 -6.08
CA MET A 87 -9.09 0.67 -4.85
C MET A 87 -8.67 1.75 -3.87
N LEU A 88 -7.35 2.01 -3.78
CA LEU A 88 -6.82 3.08 -2.94
C LEU A 88 -7.25 4.46 -3.42
N GLN A 89 -7.22 4.71 -4.73
CA GLN A 89 -7.68 5.99 -5.30
C GLN A 89 -9.17 6.22 -5.08
N VAL A 90 -9.99 5.17 -5.23
CA VAL A 90 -11.41 5.24 -4.92
C VAL A 90 -11.64 5.57 -3.44
N LEU A 91 -10.85 4.95 -2.56
CA LEU A 91 -10.92 5.23 -1.12
C LEU A 91 -10.52 6.67 -0.80
N ASP A 92 -9.44 7.15 -1.40
CA ASP A 92 -8.96 8.51 -1.26
C ASP A 92 -9.99 9.53 -1.79
N LEU A 93 -10.61 9.26 -2.94
CA LEU A 93 -11.71 10.06 -3.48
C LEU A 93 -12.87 10.20 -2.47
N TRP A 94 -13.26 9.11 -1.81
CA TRP A 94 -14.31 9.16 -0.80
C TRP A 94 -13.90 10.07 0.37
N HIS A 95 -12.70 9.86 0.91
CA HIS A 95 -12.22 10.62 2.07
C HIS A 95 -11.99 12.10 1.78
N THR A 96 -11.54 12.45 0.58
CA THR A 96 -11.26 13.84 0.20
C THR A 96 -12.51 14.61 -0.23
N SER A 97 -13.39 13.98 -1.03
CA SER A 97 -14.46 14.70 -1.74
C SER A 97 -15.87 14.42 -1.20
N PHE A 98 -16.06 13.31 -0.48
CA PHE A 98 -17.37 12.83 -0.04
C PHE A 98 -17.47 12.53 1.46
N ALA A 99 -16.40 12.67 2.24
CA ALA A 99 -16.43 12.40 3.69
C ALA A 99 -17.46 13.22 4.46
N ASN A 100 -17.74 14.45 4.00
CA ASN A 100 -18.71 15.35 4.61
C ASN A 100 -20.12 15.22 3.98
N LEU A 101 -20.33 14.29 3.05
CA LEU A 101 -21.64 14.09 2.44
C LEU A 101 -22.58 13.45 3.48
N ARG A 102 -23.70 14.13 3.77
CA ARG A 102 -24.78 13.60 4.59
C ARG A 102 -26.06 13.53 3.75
N LEU A 103 -26.88 12.51 4.00
CA LEU A 103 -28.20 12.37 3.35
C LEU A 103 -29.18 13.46 3.79
N ILE A 104 -29.01 13.94 5.02
CA ILE A 104 -29.82 14.98 5.62
C ILE A 104 -28.87 16.02 6.20
N ASP A 105 -28.97 17.24 5.70
CA ASP A 105 -28.33 18.39 6.33
C ASP A 105 -29.10 18.79 7.61
N ILE A 106 -28.44 18.61 8.74
CA ILE A 106 -28.98 18.90 10.07
C ILE A 106 -28.89 20.39 10.37
N GLU A 107 -27.91 21.10 9.81
CA GLU A 107 -27.74 22.55 10.03
C GLU A 107 -28.88 23.33 9.37
N GLU A 108 -29.31 22.90 8.18
CA GLU A 108 -30.48 23.50 7.50
C GLU A 108 -31.76 23.35 8.33
N LEU A 109 -31.93 22.21 9.01
CA LEU A 109 -33.06 21.95 9.92
C LEU A 109 -33.01 22.84 11.17
N TYR A 110 -31.84 22.99 11.80
CA TYR A 110 -31.68 23.87 12.98
C TYR A 110 -31.73 25.36 12.65
N SER A 111 -31.45 25.77 11.40
CA SER A 111 -31.55 27.17 10.99
C SER A 111 -32.99 27.70 10.97
N LYS A 112 -33.99 26.82 11.01
CA LYS A 112 -35.41 27.21 10.96
C LYS A 112 -35.85 27.70 12.34
N PRO A 113 -36.33 28.96 12.46
CA PRO A 113 -36.62 29.58 13.75
C PRO A 113 -37.94 29.12 14.40
N SER A 114 -38.76 28.30 13.72
CA SER A 114 -40.07 27.87 14.18
C SER A 114 -40.27 26.36 14.07
N ALA A 115 -41.23 25.83 14.82
CA ALA A 115 -41.67 24.44 14.67
C ALA A 115 -42.04 24.16 13.20
N ILE A 116 -41.51 23.07 12.66
CA ILE A 116 -41.73 22.65 11.27
C ILE A 116 -42.90 21.66 11.28
N GLU A 117 -43.87 21.85 10.39
CA GLU A 117 -44.92 20.85 10.19
C GLU A 117 -44.35 19.56 9.62
N LEU A 118 -44.93 18.41 10.01
CA LEU A 118 -44.44 17.09 9.60
C LEU A 118 -44.32 16.94 8.08
N THR A 119 -45.30 17.47 7.34
CA THR A 119 -45.33 17.43 5.87
C THR A 119 -44.18 18.24 5.26
N ALA A 120 -43.90 19.42 5.81
CA ALA A 120 -42.80 20.27 5.36
C ALA A 120 -41.44 19.65 5.69
N PHE A 121 -41.31 19.02 6.87
CA PHE A 121 -40.11 18.26 7.24
C PHE A 121 -39.86 17.10 6.26
N GLN A 122 -40.90 16.32 5.94
CA GLN A 122 -40.78 15.21 4.99
C GLN A 122 -40.34 15.68 3.60
N GLN A 123 -40.84 16.83 3.13
CA GLN A 123 -40.42 17.42 1.86
C GLN A 123 -38.95 17.85 1.87
N ILE A 124 -38.48 18.46 2.96
CA ILE A 124 -37.07 18.86 3.14
C ILE A 124 -36.17 17.62 3.13
N CYS A 125 -36.50 16.60 3.92
CA CYS A 125 -35.74 15.34 3.93
C CYS A 125 -35.70 14.68 2.56
N THR A 126 -36.85 14.59 1.87
CA THR A 126 -36.92 14.01 0.51
C THR A 126 -36.04 14.79 -0.46
N LYS A 127 -36.05 16.13 -0.38
CA LYS A 127 -35.21 17.00 -1.20
C LYS A 127 -33.72 16.78 -0.93
N HIS A 128 -33.32 16.69 0.34
CA HIS A 128 -31.92 16.45 0.73
C HIS A 128 -31.43 15.09 0.25
N ILE A 129 -32.25 14.05 0.42
CA ILE A 129 -31.96 12.70 -0.05
C ILE A 129 -31.79 12.69 -1.57
N GLU A 130 -32.69 13.32 -2.32
CA GLU A 130 -32.59 13.33 -3.78
C GLU A 130 -31.37 14.13 -4.26
N ALA A 131 -31.04 15.25 -3.60
CA ALA A 131 -29.83 16.02 -3.89
C ALA A 131 -28.54 15.22 -3.59
N ALA A 132 -28.49 14.51 -2.46
CA ALA A 132 -27.36 13.66 -2.11
C ALA A 132 -27.21 12.49 -3.09
N LYS A 133 -28.32 11.85 -3.47
CA LYS A 133 -28.37 10.79 -4.49
C LYS A 133 -27.92 11.30 -5.85
N GLU A 134 -28.38 12.47 -6.27
CA GLU A 134 -27.95 13.09 -7.53
C GLU A 134 -26.44 13.35 -7.53
N ARG A 135 -25.90 13.86 -6.41
CA ARG A 135 -24.46 14.08 -6.25
C ARG A 135 -23.66 12.77 -6.30
N LEU A 136 -24.15 11.70 -5.70
CA LEU A 136 -23.53 10.38 -5.78
C LEU A 136 -23.56 9.83 -7.22
N LEU A 137 -24.70 9.92 -7.91
CA LEU A 137 -24.85 9.40 -9.27
C LEU A 137 -24.07 10.22 -10.30
N LYS A 138 -24.10 11.55 -10.21
CA LYS A 138 -23.50 12.42 -11.22
C LYS A 138 -22.02 12.73 -10.98
N LYS A 139 -21.56 12.77 -9.72
CA LYS A 139 -20.16 13.10 -9.42
C LYS A 139 -19.39 11.87 -8.99
N TRP A 140 -19.83 11.22 -7.91
CA TRP A 140 -19.08 10.10 -7.35
C TRP A 140 -18.93 8.94 -8.34
N LEU A 141 -20.03 8.51 -8.97
CA LEU A 141 -19.99 7.38 -9.90
C LEU A 141 -19.12 7.69 -11.13
N ASN A 142 -19.19 8.91 -11.68
CA ASN A 142 -18.36 9.31 -12.82
C ASN A 142 -16.86 9.33 -12.46
N GLU A 143 -16.49 9.85 -11.30
CA GLU A 143 -15.10 9.83 -10.85
C GLU A 143 -14.59 8.41 -10.59
N VAL A 144 -15.41 7.56 -9.97
CA VAL A 144 -15.09 6.14 -9.79
C VAL A 144 -14.90 5.44 -11.13
N GLN A 145 -15.79 5.67 -12.11
CA GLN A 145 -15.64 5.14 -13.46
C GLN A 145 -14.34 5.61 -14.13
N ASN A 146 -13.97 6.88 -13.96
CA ASN A 146 -12.72 7.42 -14.48
C ASN A 146 -11.49 6.73 -13.85
N ILE A 147 -11.50 6.50 -12.53
CA ILE A 147 -10.42 5.77 -11.84
C ILE A 147 -10.27 4.36 -12.40
N PHE A 148 -11.37 3.61 -12.55
CA PHE A 148 -11.31 2.26 -13.13
C PHE A 148 -10.90 2.28 -14.62
N TYR A 149 -11.35 3.27 -15.39
CA TYR A 149 -10.96 3.42 -16.78
C TYR A 149 -9.45 3.68 -16.93
N GLN A 150 -8.90 4.60 -16.14
CA GLN A 150 -7.46 4.86 -16.09
C GLN A 150 -6.67 3.66 -15.56
N GLY A 151 -7.21 2.95 -14.57
CA GLY A 151 -6.68 1.71 -14.04
C GLY A 151 -6.58 0.61 -15.10
N ASN A 152 -7.60 0.47 -15.93
CA ASN A 152 -7.62 -0.46 -17.05
C ASN A 152 -6.55 -0.11 -18.09
N LYS A 153 -6.42 1.19 -18.46
CA LYS A 153 -5.38 1.67 -19.37
C LYS A 153 -3.97 1.36 -18.86
N LYS A 154 -3.76 1.42 -17.55
CA LYS A 154 -2.48 1.10 -16.89
C LYS A 154 -2.28 -0.40 -16.65
N LYS A 155 -3.18 -1.28 -17.11
CA LYS A 155 -3.18 -2.74 -16.86
C LYS A 155 -3.13 -3.09 -15.37
N LEU A 156 -3.65 -2.20 -14.52
CA LEU A 156 -3.75 -2.44 -13.08
C LEU A 156 -4.94 -3.35 -12.76
N ILE A 157 -5.90 -3.47 -13.67
CA ILE A 157 -7.06 -4.34 -13.51
C ILE A 157 -6.77 -5.70 -14.18
N PRO A 158 -7.18 -6.84 -13.58
CA PRO A 158 -7.05 -8.14 -14.22
C PRO A 158 -7.70 -8.15 -15.62
N ASN A 159 -7.04 -8.78 -16.58
CA ASN A 159 -7.56 -8.90 -17.95
C ASN A 159 -8.93 -9.58 -17.96
N ASN A 160 -9.79 -9.15 -18.90
CA ASN A 160 -11.15 -9.66 -19.09
C ASN A 160 -11.22 -11.16 -19.45
N ASP A 161 -10.10 -11.77 -19.84
CA ASP A 161 -10.01 -13.20 -20.17
C ASP A 161 -10.13 -14.10 -18.94
N ASP A 162 -9.81 -13.60 -17.75
CA ASP A 162 -9.73 -14.39 -16.52
C ASP A 162 -10.93 -14.07 -15.60
N SER A 163 -12.12 -14.52 -16.03
CA SER A 163 -13.43 -14.18 -15.44
C SER A 163 -13.49 -14.35 -13.91
N GLY A 164 -12.87 -15.41 -13.36
CA GLY A 164 -12.85 -15.65 -11.91
C GLY A 164 -12.00 -14.64 -11.13
N LYS A 165 -10.89 -14.15 -11.70
CA LYS A 165 -10.07 -13.10 -11.07
C LYS A 165 -10.75 -11.74 -11.14
N LEU A 166 -11.44 -11.48 -12.24
CA LEU A 166 -12.24 -10.27 -12.41
C LEU A 166 -13.39 -10.21 -11.41
N GLU A 167 -14.10 -11.33 -11.22
CA GLU A 167 -15.16 -11.43 -10.20
C GLU A 167 -14.62 -11.18 -8.80
N ALA A 168 -13.50 -11.83 -8.44
CA ALA A 168 -12.85 -11.62 -7.14
C ALA A 168 -12.40 -10.15 -6.93
N TYR A 169 -11.91 -9.50 -7.99
CA TYR A 169 -11.55 -8.08 -7.98
C TYR A 169 -12.76 -7.18 -7.70
N TYR A 170 -13.87 -7.35 -8.43
CA TYR A 170 -15.08 -6.55 -8.19
C TYR A 170 -15.77 -6.90 -6.87
N ARG A 171 -15.68 -8.15 -6.42
CA ARG A 171 -16.16 -8.55 -5.09
C ARG A 171 -15.40 -7.80 -4.00
N CYS A 172 -14.10 -7.65 -4.15
CA CYS A 172 -13.27 -6.82 -3.26
C CYS A 172 -13.69 -5.34 -3.31
N ALA A 173 -13.90 -4.79 -4.51
CA ALA A 173 -14.37 -3.40 -4.68
C ALA A 173 -15.66 -3.18 -3.90
N ARG A 174 -16.63 -4.07 -4.13
CA ARG A 174 -17.95 -4.05 -3.49
C ARG A 174 -17.86 -4.08 -1.97
N ILE A 175 -17.01 -4.93 -1.40
CA ILE A 175 -16.82 -4.99 0.07
C ILE A 175 -16.23 -3.68 0.59
N GLY A 176 -15.23 -3.12 -0.11
CA GLY A 176 -14.63 -1.83 0.26
C GLY A 176 -15.62 -0.67 0.24
N PHE A 177 -16.55 -0.67 -0.72
CA PHE A 177 -17.63 0.32 -0.80
C PHE A 177 -18.69 0.14 0.29
N ASN A 178 -19.14 -1.09 0.53
CA ASN A 178 -20.25 -1.38 1.46
C ASN A 178 -19.85 -1.18 2.94
N ALA A 179 -18.56 -1.30 3.27
CA ALA A 179 -18.09 -1.07 4.64
C ALA A 179 -18.04 0.43 5.05
N ARG A 180 -18.30 1.36 4.13
CA ARG A 180 -18.12 2.81 4.34
C ARG A 180 -19.31 3.69 3.94
N LEU A 181 -20.33 3.11 3.30
CA LEU A 181 -21.66 3.70 3.12
C LEU A 181 -22.53 3.36 4.33
#